data_AF-A0A060C2P6-F1
#
_entry.id   AF-A0A060C2P6-F1
#
_cell.length_a   1.000
_cell.length_b   1.000
_cell.length_c   1.000
_cell.angle_alpha   90.00
_cell.angle_beta   90.00
_cell.angle_gamma   90.00
#
_symmetry.space_group_name_H-M   'P 1'
#
loop_
_entity.id
_entity.type
_entity.pdbx_description
1 polymer ?
#
loop_
_entity_poly.entity_id
_entity_poly.type
_entity_poly.pdbx_seq_one_letter_code
_entity_poly.pdbx_strand_id
1 'polypeptide(L)'
;MTLENKITTEIAPSERGAHLRFRFPEKHKSFLILDGYTGLSGIRIYPSENKITGYVNNGRGFQPGWKNYFVIRFDKPILEYGTWENRKNTLKPDNRDAEGEGLGAFLRFEDGASVQVKVASSYISMEQAALNLERELGADKTVETNQSECMEDLERPSFQDHG
;
A
#
# COMPACT_ATOMS: atom_id res chain seq x y z
N MET A 1 9.90 -5.86 -11.73
CA MET A 1 9.41 -5.70 -13.12
C MET A 1 9.56 -4.24 -13.56
N THR A 2 9.66 -3.96 -14.86
CA THR A 2 9.58 -2.59 -15.40
C THR A 2 8.31 -2.46 -16.23
N LEU A 3 7.52 -1.43 -15.97
CA LEU A 3 6.25 -1.16 -16.63
C LEU A 3 6.48 -0.41 -17.95
N GLU A 4 5.47 -0.36 -18.83
CA GLU A 4 5.53 0.38 -20.10
C GLU A 4 5.79 1.89 -19.93
N ASN A 5 5.29 2.45 -18.83
CA ASN A 5 5.58 3.84 -18.42
C ASN A 5 6.99 4.03 -17.84
N LYS A 6 7.86 3.02 -17.97
CA LYS A 6 9.27 2.98 -17.56
C LYS A 6 9.50 3.04 -16.05
N ILE A 7 8.46 2.87 -15.23
CA ILE A 7 8.60 2.74 -13.78
C ILE A 7 9.09 1.32 -13.47
N THR A 8 10.19 1.19 -12.73
CA THR A 8 10.62 -0.10 -12.19
C THR A 8 9.95 -0.32 -10.83
N THR A 9 9.27 -1.45 -10.69
CA THR A 9 8.58 -1.87 -9.46
C THR A 9 9.18 -3.17 -8.93
N GLU A 10 9.49 -3.20 -7.65
CA GLU A 10 9.86 -4.39 -6.90
C GLU A 10 8.89 -4.60 -5.76
N ILE A 11 8.66 -5.86 -5.40
CA ILE A 11 7.79 -6.27 -4.29
C ILE A 11 8.45 -7.41 -3.54
N ALA A 12 8.33 -7.37 -2.22
CA ALA A 12 8.78 -8.38 -1.28
C ALA A 12 7.66 -8.60 -0.24
N PRO A 13 6.85 -9.66 -0.36
CA PRO A 13 5.79 -9.92 0.59
C PRO A 13 6.35 -10.39 1.94
N SER A 14 5.56 -10.17 2.99
CA SER A 14 5.66 -10.84 4.28
C SER A 14 4.34 -11.58 4.55
N GLU A 15 4.21 -12.26 5.69
CA GLU A 15 2.99 -13.02 6.01
C GLU A 15 1.71 -12.15 5.99
N ARG A 16 1.79 -10.89 6.44
CA ARG A 16 0.65 -9.97 6.61
C ARG A 16 0.85 -8.61 5.93
N GLY A 17 1.89 -8.47 5.11
CA GLY A 17 2.27 -7.21 4.49
C GLY A 17 3.15 -7.37 3.25
N ALA A 18 3.67 -6.25 2.78
CA ALA A 18 4.64 -6.21 1.70
C ALA A 18 5.51 -4.94 1.78
N HIS A 19 6.76 -5.08 1.34
CA HIS A 19 7.65 -3.97 1.04
C HIS A 19 7.74 -3.81 -0.48
N LEU A 20 7.39 -2.64 -0.99
CA LEU A 20 7.45 -2.30 -2.40
C LEU A 20 8.47 -1.18 -2.64
N ARG A 21 9.06 -1.15 -3.82
CA ARG A 21 9.90 -0.05 -4.28
C ARG A 21 9.51 0.34 -5.70
N PHE A 22 9.21 1.63 -5.88
CA PHE A 22 8.88 2.25 -7.15
C PHE A 22 9.99 3.23 -7.55
N ARG A 23 10.69 2.95 -8.65
CA ARG A 23 11.67 3.86 -9.25
C ARG A 23 11.06 4.55 -10.45
N PHE A 24 10.80 5.84 -10.32
CA PHE A 24 10.25 6.67 -11.39
C PHE A 24 11.38 7.17 -12.32
N PRO A 25 11.14 7.30 -13.63
CA PRO A 25 12.12 7.88 -14.55
C PRO A 25 12.46 9.33 -14.18
N GLU A 26 13.72 9.74 -14.40
CA GLU A 26 14.17 11.11 -14.15
C GLU A 26 13.29 12.15 -14.87
N LYS A 27 13.00 13.27 -14.19
CA LYS A 27 12.21 14.41 -14.72
C LYS A 27 10.74 14.09 -15.05
N HIS A 28 10.24 12.92 -14.65
CA HIS A 28 8.82 12.59 -14.73
C HIS A 28 8.14 12.74 -13.37
N LYS A 29 6.87 13.15 -13.38
CA LYS A 29 6.07 13.26 -12.15
C LYS A 29 5.90 11.89 -11.50
N SER A 30 6.20 11.81 -10.21
CA SER A 30 6.11 10.58 -9.43
C SER A 30 4.78 10.51 -8.69
N PHE A 31 3.82 9.74 -9.21
CA PHE A 31 2.52 9.52 -8.57
C PHE A 31 2.31 8.07 -8.16
N LEU A 32 1.78 7.88 -6.95
CA LEU A 32 1.23 6.61 -6.50
C LEU A 32 -0.27 6.76 -6.27
N ILE A 33 -1.02 5.74 -6.70
CA ILE A 33 -2.47 5.66 -6.53
C ILE A 33 -2.77 4.48 -5.63
N LEU A 34 -3.57 4.72 -4.59
CA LEU A 34 -4.22 3.70 -3.79
C LEU A 34 -5.67 3.59 -4.25
N ASP A 35 -6.07 2.41 -4.71
CA ASP A 35 -7.44 2.13 -5.15
C ASP A 35 -8.13 1.21 -4.14
N GLY A 36 -9.22 1.70 -3.52
CA GLY A 36 -10.07 0.91 -2.62
C GLY A 36 -10.99 -0.09 -3.34
N TYR A 37 -10.87 -0.20 -4.67
CA TYR A 37 -11.70 -0.99 -5.57
C TYR A 37 -13.16 -0.52 -5.58
N THR A 38 -14.10 -1.35 -6.05
CA THR A 38 -15.50 -0.94 -6.30
C THR A 38 -16.40 -0.95 -5.05
N GLY A 39 -15.95 -1.57 -3.96
CA GLY A 39 -16.69 -1.71 -2.70
C GLY A 39 -16.56 -0.51 -1.77
N LEU A 40 -16.98 -0.69 -0.51
CA LEU A 40 -16.84 0.34 0.52
C LEU A 40 -15.37 0.46 0.94
N SER A 41 -14.83 1.67 0.91
CA SER A 41 -13.48 1.97 1.38
C SER A 41 -13.47 3.27 2.19
N GLY A 42 -12.60 3.29 3.20
CA GLY A 42 -12.31 4.48 4.00
C GLY A 42 -10.83 4.78 3.91
N ILE A 43 -10.48 6.01 3.57
CA ILE A 43 -9.10 6.47 3.38
C ILE A 43 -8.83 7.63 4.34
N ARG A 44 -7.65 7.62 4.97
CA ARG A 44 -7.11 8.78 5.68
C ARG A 44 -5.62 8.96 5.39
N ILE A 45 -5.25 10.14 4.94
CA ILE A 45 -3.90 10.54 4.55
C ILE A 45 -3.29 11.38 5.67
N TYR A 46 -2.06 11.05 6.07
CA TYR A 46 -1.27 11.77 7.06
C TYR A 46 0.04 12.23 6.41
N PRO A 47 0.04 13.38 5.71
CA PRO A 47 1.22 13.86 4.99
C PRO A 47 2.44 14.07 5.89
N SER A 48 2.24 14.60 7.11
CA SER A 48 3.31 14.83 8.08
C SER A 48 3.98 13.56 8.61
N GLU A 49 3.34 12.41 8.43
CA GLU A 49 3.86 11.11 8.84
C GLU A 49 4.18 10.19 7.66
N ASN A 50 4.11 10.71 6.42
CA ASN A 50 4.22 9.93 5.19
C ASN A 50 3.43 8.62 5.26
N LYS A 51 2.14 8.72 5.60
CA LYS A 51 1.28 7.57 5.90
C LYS A 51 -0.10 7.68 5.28
N ILE A 52 -0.66 6.54 4.90
CA ILE A 52 -2.10 6.36 4.73
C ILE A 52 -2.56 5.26 5.68
N THR A 53 -3.74 5.45 6.28
CA THR A 53 -4.49 4.37 6.92
C THR A 53 -5.86 4.25 6.29
N GLY A 54 -6.46 3.09 6.35
CA GLY A 54 -7.82 2.95 5.89
C GLY A 54 -8.36 1.55 6.04
N TYR A 55 -9.47 1.31 5.35
CA TYR A 55 -10.02 -0.02 5.21
C TYR A 55 -10.67 -0.22 3.85
N VAL A 56 -10.81 -1.48 3.47
CA VAL A 56 -11.63 -1.92 2.35
C VAL A 56 -12.63 -3.00 2.79
N ASN A 57 -13.82 -2.97 2.19
CA ASN A 57 -14.83 -4.02 2.20
C ASN A 57 -15.24 -4.24 0.74
N ASN A 58 -14.49 -5.09 0.05
CA ASN A 58 -14.67 -5.41 -1.37
C ASN A 58 -14.63 -6.93 -1.64
N GLY A 59 -14.63 -7.75 -0.58
CA GLY A 59 -14.60 -9.21 -0.67
C GLY A 59 -15.96 -9.80 -1.06
N ARG A 60 -15.97 -10.74 -2.01
CA ARG A 60 -17.19 -11.50 -2.35
C ARG A 60 -17.57 -12.39 -1.16
N GLY A 61 -18.80 -12.26 -0.67
CA GLY A 61 -19.30 -13.02 0.48
C GLY A 61 -18.96 -12.42 1.84
N PHE A 62 -18.39 -11.21 1.90
CA PHE A 62 -18.19 -10.51 3.15
C PHE A 62 -19.54 -10.04 3.71
N GLN A 63 -19.73 -10.21 5.02
CA GLN A 63 -20.89 -9.65 5.69
C GLN A 63 -20.76 -8.12 5.78
N PRO A 64 -21.90 -7.41 5.86
CA PRO A 64 -21.90 -5.99 6.20
C PRO A 64 -21.05 -5.72 7.45
N GLY A 65 -20.10 -4.79 7.35
CA GLY A 65 -19.23 -4.41 8.47
C GLY A 65 -17.86 -5.12 8.53
N TRP A 66 -17.60 -6.15 7.71
CA TRP A 66 -16.28 -6.75 7.61
C TRP A 66 -15.28 -5.81 6.97
N LYS A 67 -14.13 -5.56 7.60
CA LYS A 67 -13.15 -4.60 7.11
C LYS A 67 -11.78 -5.25 7.09
N ASN A 68 -11.07 -5.14 5.97
CA ASN A 68 -9.63 -5.29 5.96
C ASN A 68 -9.04 -3.91 6.21
N TYR A 69 -8.45 -3.71 7.38
CA TYR A 69 -7.76 -2.49 7.76
C TYR A 69 -6.34 -2.53 7.23
N PHE A 70 -5.83 -1.40 6.74
CA PHE A 70 -4.47 -1.29 6.24
C PHE A 70 -3.76 -0.06 6.76
N VAL A 71 -2.44 -0.18 6.87
CA VAL A 71 -1.51 0.92 7.14
C VAL A 71 -0.44 0.89 6.05
N ILE A 72 -0.17 2.05 5.46
CA ILE A 72 0.85 2.25 4.43
C ILE A 72 1.80 3.35 4.91
N ARG A 73 3.11 3.10 4.85
CA ARG A 73 4.18 4.08 5.12
C ARG A 73 5.03 4.29 3.88
N PHE A 74 5.45 5.52 3.66
CA PHE A 74 6.33 5.92 2.57
C PHE A 74 7.65 6.46 3.14
N ASP A 75 8.77 6.18 2.48
CA ASP A 75 10.09 6.71 2.87
C ASP A 75 10.38 8.12 2.32
N LYS A 76 9.53 8.63 1.42
CA LYS A 76 9.64 9.97 0.83
C LYS A 76 8.51 10.91 1.29
N PRO A 77 8.80 12.23 1.40
CA PRO A 77 7.78 13.24 1.67
C PRO A 77 6.66 13.25 0.63
N ILE A 78 5.42 13.27 1.09
CA ILE A 78 4.24 13.49 0.24
C ILE A 78 4.14 15.00 -0.08
N LEU A 79 4.27 15.37 -1.34
CA LEU A 79 4.27 16.77 -1.81
C LEU A 79 2.88 17.27 -2.18
N GLU A 80 2.10 16.43 -2.87
CA GLU A 80 0.69 16.68 -3.16
C GLU A 80 -0.11 15.42 -2.85
N TYR A 81 -1.36 15.59 -2.46
CA TYR A 81 -2.23 14.48 -2.14
C TYR A 81 -3.68 14.85 -2.38
N GLY A 82 -4.52 13.82 -2.42
CA GLY A 82 -5.95 13.98 -2.39
C GLY A 82 -6.64 12.64 -2.47
N THR A 83 -7.96 12.69 -2.37
CA THR A 83 -8.80 11.50 -2.51
C THR A 83 -9.39 11.44 -3.91
N TRP A 84 -9.62 10.23 -4.39
CA TRP A 84 -10.25 9.95 -5.68
C TRP A 84 -11.46 9.05 -5.47
N GLU A 85 -12.48 9.22 -6.29
CA GLU A 85 -13.64 8.32 -6.36
C GLU A 85 -13.70 7.72 -7.77
N ASN A 86 -13.67 6.39 -7.86
CA ASN A 86 -13.41 5.68 -9.10
C ASN A 86 -14.64 5.48 -10.01
N ARG A 87 -15.87 5.61 -9.52
CA ARG A 87 -17.09 5.41 -10.34
C ARG A 87 -17.46 6.63 -11.16
N LYS A 88 -17.33 7.83 -10.59
CA LYS A 88 -17.55 9.12 -11.26
C LYS A 88 -16.25 9.79 -11.66
N ASN A 89 -15.12 9.15 -11.40
CA ASN A 89 -13.77 9.65 -11.69
C ASN A 89 -13.54 11.07 -11.14
N THR A 90 -13.94 11.28 -9.88
CA THR A 90 -13.88 12.61 -9.25
C THR A 90 -12.65 12.74 -8.36
N LEU A 91 -11.85 13.77 -8.60
CA LEU A 91 -10.66 14.10 -7.80
C LEU A 91 -10.99 15.18 -6.78
N LYS A 92 -10.52 15.02 -5.55
CA LYS A 92 -10.56 16.04 -4.50
C LYS A 92 -9.13 16.30 -3.99
N PRO A 93 -8.40 17.25 -4.61
CA PRO A 93 -7.09 17.68 -4.12
C PRO A 93 -7.17 18.19 -2.68
N ASP A 94 -6.08 18.02 -1.93
CA ASP A 94 -5.91 18.42 -0.52
C ASP A 94 -6.89 17.76 0.47
N ASN A 95 -7.78 16.88 -0.02
CA ASN A 95 -8.68 16.14 0.84
C ASN A 95 -7.91 15.02 1.55
N ARG A 96 -8.01 14.98 2.88
CA ARG A 96 -7.25 14.05 3.73
C ARG A 96 -8.03 12.80 4.10
N ASP A 97 -9.35 12.85 4.01
CA ASP A 97 -10.20 11.74 4.38
C ASP A 97 -11.39 11.61 3.43
N ALA A 98 -11.71 10.37 3.11
CA ALA A 98 -12.91 10.05 2.35
C ALA A 98 -13.40 8.66 2.72
N GLU A 99 -14.72 8.49 2.75
CA GLU A 99 -15.37 7.22 2.97
C GLU A 99 -16.55 7.09 2.01
N GLY A 100 -16.75 5.89 1.47
CA GLY A 100 -17.85 5.57 0.58
C GLY A 100 -17.51 4.41 -0.34
N GLU A 101 -18.26 4.26 -1.41
CA GLU A 101 -17.97 3.24 -2.42
C GLU A 101 -16.99 3.77 -3.46
N GLY A 102 -15.95 3.01 -3.80
CA GLY A 102 -15.05 3.42 -4.88
C GLY A 102 -13.93 4.40 -4.46
N LEU A 103 -13.65 4.58 -3.18
CA LEU A 103 -12.71 5.60 -2.71
C LEU A 103 -11.26 5.11 -2.77
N GLY A 104 -10.39 6.03 -3.17
CA GLY A 104 -8.95 5.85 -3.21
C GLY A 104 -8.21 7.15 -2.84
N ALA A 105 -6.89 7.12 -2.96
CA ALA A 105 -6.02 8.26 -2.79
C ALA A 105 -5.01 8.36 -3.93
N PHE A 106 -4.58 9.59 -4.21
CA PHE A 106 -3.40 9.86 -5.01
C PHE A 106 -2.38 10.61 -4.17
N LEU A 107 -1.10 10.29 -4.38
CA LEU A 107 0.03 10.95 -3.74
C LEU A 107 1.05 11.34 -4.82
N ARG A 108 1.58 12.55 -4.74
CA ARG A 108 2.73 13.00 -5.53
C ARG A 108 3.97 13.09 -4.67
N PHE A 109 5.09 12.63 -5.22
CA PHE A 109 6.42 12.76 -4.65
C PHE A 109 7.28 13.66 -5.55
N GLU A 110 8.55 13.84 -5.17
CA GLU A 110 9.53 14.51 -6.02
C GLU A 110 9.64 13.83 -7.40
N ASP A 111 9.88 14.60 -8.45
CA ASP A 111 9.98 14.08 -9.82
C ASP A 111 11.19 13.13 -9.95
N GLY A 112 10.98 11.95 -10.54
CA GLY A 112 12.01 10.91 -10.64
C GLY A 112 12.39 10.25 -9.31
N ALA A 113 11.53 10.34 -8.29
CA ALA A 113 11.79 9.73 -7.00
C ALA A 113 11.95 8.21 -7.08
N SER A 114 12.73 7.65 -6.15
CA SER A 114 12.65 6.24 -5.77
C SER A 114 11.91 6.16 -4.45
N VAL A 115 10.68 5.65 -4.46
CA VAL A 115 9.78 5.59 -3.30
C VAL A 115 9.68 4.15 -2.80
N GLN A 116 10.01 3.93 -1.53
CA GLN A 116 9.73 2.70 -0.83
C GLN A 116 8.41 2.80 -0.08
N VAL A 117 7.65 1.71 -0.12
CA VAL A 117 6.33 1.61 0.45
C VAL A 117 6.27 0.37 1.32
N LYS A 118 5.92 0.54 2.59
CA LYS A 118 5.66 -0.57 3.51
C LYS A 118 4.18 -0.60 3.81
N VAL A 119 3.54 -1.74 3.55
CA VAL A 119 2.10 -1.92 3.76
C VAL A 119 1.85 -3.18 4.57
N ALA A 120 0.96 -3.10 5.54
CA ALA A 120 0.43 -4.28 6.22
C ALA A 120 -1.07 -4.14 6.43
N SER A 121 -1.75 -5.26 6.60
CA SER A 121 -3.19 -5.30 6.81
C SER A 121 -3.61 -6.19 7.98
N SER A 122 -4.85 -6.04 8.41
CA SER A 122 -5.50 -6.89 9.41
C SER A 122 -7.00 -6.91 9.22
N TYR A 123 -7.62 -8.07 9.45
CA TYR A 123 -9.08 -8.19 9.52
C TYR A 123 -9.64 -7.92 10.93
N ILE A 124 -8.78 -7.66 11.91
CA ILE A 124 -9.16 -7.46 13.32
C ILE A 124 -9.38 -5.98 13.59
N SER A 125 -8.34 -5.16 13.42
CA SER A 125 -8.40 -3.72 13.69
C SER A 125 -7.24 -2.95 13.04
N MET A 126 -7.32 -1.62 13.09
CA MET A 126 -6.26 -0.74 12.63
C MET A 126 -4.98 -0.87 13.48
N GLU A 127 -5.13 -1.01 14.79
CA GLU A 127 -4.03 -1.22 15.73
C GLU A 127 -3.30 -2.52 15.41
N GLN A 128 -4.04 -3.60 15.12
CA GLN A 128 -3.43 -4.86 14.71
C GLN A 128 -2.70 -4.72 13.36
N ALA A 129 -3.24 -3.96 12.40
CA ALA A 129 -2.55 -3.71 11.13
C ALA A 129 -1.24 -2.94 11.35
N ALA A 130 -1.22 -1.95 12.26
CA ALA A 130 -0.01 -1.24 12.65
C ALA A 130 1.02 -2.16 13.32
N LEU A 131 0.58 -3.04 14.24
CA LEU A 131 1.45 -4.04 14.87
C LEU A 131 2.05 -5.01 13.85
N ASN A 132 1.27 -5.45 12.86
CA ASN A 132 1.76 -6.31 11.77
C ASN A 132 2.86 -5.58 10.97
N LEU A 133 2.64 -4.31 10.62
CA LEU A 133 3.63 -3.49 9.91
C LEU A 133 4.93 -3.36 10.70
N GLU A 134 4.86 -3.06 11.99
CA GLU A 134 6.05 -2.92 12.84
C GLU A 134 6.84 -4.22 12.99
N ARG A 135 6.15 -5.34 13.21
CA ARG A 135 6.79 -6.65 13.41
C ARG A 135 7.43 -7.20 12.15
N GLU A 136 6.73 -7.09 11.03
CA GLU A 136 7.15 -7.77 9.79
C GLU A 136 7.96 -6.85 8.87
N LEU A 137 7.73 -5.53 8.92
CA LEU A 137 8.30 -4.55 7.99
C LEU A 137 8.94 -3.35 8.71
N GLY A 138 9.35 -3.50 9.98
CA GLY A 138 9.91 -2.44 10.83
C GLY A 138 11.05 -1.62 10.19
N ALA A 139 11.44 -0.52 10.85
CA ALA A 139 12.31 0.51 10.27
C ALA A 139 13.60 -0.03 9.62
N ASP A 140 14.20 -1.06 10.20
CA ASP A 140 15.48 -1.64 9.77
C ASP A 140 15.37 -2.59 8.57
N LYS A 141 14.15 -2.97 8.17
CA LYS A 141 13.93 -3.92 7.06
C LYS A 141 14.03 -3.23 5.70
N THR A 142 14.93 -3.72 4.86
CA THR A 142 15.07 -3.32 3.44
C THR A 142 14.19 -4.20 2.55
N VAL A 143 13.99 -3.81 1.28
CA VAL A 143 13.25 -4.68 0.35
C VAL A 143 14.05 -5.94 0.05
N GLU A 144 15.38 -5.85 -0.01
CA GLU A 144 16.29 -6.97 -0.22
C GLU A 144 16.24 -7.98 0.92
N THR A 145 16.24 -7.52 2.18
CA THR A 145 16.09 -8.39 3.37
C THR A 145 14.76 -9.15 3.35
N ASN A 146 13.68 -8.49 2.94
CA ASN A 146 12.38 -9.14 2.86
C ASN A 146 12.30 -10.12 1.68
N GLN A 147 13.01 -9.86 0.58
CA GLN A 147 13.11 -10.80 -0.53
C GLN A 147 13.86 -12.06 -0.13
N SER A 148 14.95 -11.95 0.62
CA SER A 148 15.69 -13.12 1.10
C SER A 148 14.86 -13.95 2.07
N GLU A 149 14.20 -13.33 3.06
CA GLU A 149 13.31 -14.04 4.00
C GLU A 149 12.17 -14.75 3.27
N CYS A 150 11.52 -14.08 2.31
CA CYS A 150 10.47 -14.68 1.50
C CYS A 150 10.98 -15.87 0.66
N MET A 151 12.18 -15.78 0.10
CA MET A 151 12.78 -16.86 -0.68
C MET A 151 13.12 -18.07 0.19
N GLU A 152 13.70 -17.83 1.37
CA GLU A 152 14.01 -18.88 2.35
C GLU A 152 12.75 -19.63 2.81
N ASP A 153 11.65 -18.92 3.05
CA ASP A 153 10.38 -19.55 3.42
C ASP A 153 9.79 -20.43 2.30
N LEU A 154 9.96 -20.04 1.03
CA LEU A 154 9.53 -20.84 -0.13
C LEU A 154 10.38 -22.10 -0.32
N GLU A 155 11.64 -22.09 0.12
CA GLU A 155 12.55 -23.24 0.05
C GLU A 155 12.35 -24.21 1.23
N ARG A 156 11.51 -23.88 2.22
CA ARG A 156 11.22 -24.79 3.34
C ARG A 156 10.43 -26.02 2.87
N PRO A 157 10.81 -27.24 3.31
CA PRO A 157 10.17 -28.49 2.88
C PRO A 157 8.64 -28.51 3.08
N SER A 158 8.13 -27.82 4.11
CA SER A 158 6.70 -27.73 4.40
C SER A 158 5.87 -27.03 3.32
N PHE A 159 6.49 -26.25 2.43
CA PHE A 159 5.80 -25.53 1.35
C PHE A 159 5.73 -26.30 0.03
N GLN A 160 6.55 -27.35 -0.14
CA GLN A 160 6.65 -28.12 -1.39
C GLN A 160 5.69 -29.32 -1.46
N ASP A 161 5.05 -29.69 -0.35
CA ASP A 161 4.22 -30.91 -0.22
C ASP A 161 2.72 -30.72 -0.56
N HIS A 162 2.33 -29.60 -1.17
CA HIS A 162 0.93 -29.33 -1.55
C HIS A 162 0.77 -29.05 -3.06
N GLY A 163 1.36 -29.93 -3.89
CA GLY A 163 1.11 -30.02 -5.34
C GLY A 163 0.10 -31.11 -5.70
#